data_AF-A0A4Q2LKD7-F1
#
_entry.id   AF-A0A4Q2LKD7-F1
#
_cell.length_a   1.000
_cell.length_b   1.000
_cell.length_c   1.000
_cell.angle_alpha   90.00
_cell.angle_beta   90.00
_cell.angle_gamma   90.00
#
_symmetry.space_group_name_H-M   'P 1'
#
loop_
_entity.id
_entity.type
_entity.pdbx_description
1 polymer ?
#
loop_
_entity_poly.entity_id
_entity_poly.type
_entity_poly.pdbx_seq_one_letter_code
_entity_poly.pdbx_strand_id
1 'polypeptide(L)'
;MKNLIALLAILAIITLSACGSSEKPEIDLGAVSADVEEETKIENSAKEVDKENESIDEDPDVGLKEGSVADFESKPEAEISPTQVQEILEYSAIGEGDKVVSVSVENGEIKAVIELLPHDRISAKDLAVSSYSQASDALLDEDGWDQLTIEYVGIGKASMNRSEKETNEYDMDYFPTITIIERLK
;
A
#
# COMPACT_ATOMS: atom_id res chain seq x y z
N MET A 1 -28.11 -7.64 43.17
CA MET A 1 -27.70 -6.84 44.34
C MET A 1 -26.75 -7.64 45.21
N LYS A 2 -25.45 -7.32 45.16
CA LYS A 2 -24.49 -7.42 46.27
C LYS A 2 -23.16 -6.87 45.77
N ASN A 3 -22.97 -5.61 46.13
CA ASN A 3 -21.78 -4.82 45.95
C ASN A 3 -20.64 -5.46 46.75
N LEU A 4 -19.43 -5.55 46.19
CA LEU A 4 -18.22 -5.56 47.00
C LEU A 4 -17.19 -4.65 46.34
N ILE A 5 -17.14 -3.44 46.86
CA ILE A 5 -16.13 -2.41 46.63
C ILE A 5 -15.03 -2.66 47.67
N ALA A 6 -13.77 -2.71 47.24
CA ALA A 6 -12.57 -2.19 47.94
C ALA A 6 -11.33 -2.53 47.09
N LEU A 7 -10.75 -1.63 46.29
CA LEU A 7 -9.94 -0.46 46.67
C LEU A 7 -8.52 -0.86 47.11
N LEU A 8 -7.55 -0.67 46.21
CA LEU A 8 -6.16 -0.38 46.58
C LEU A 8 -5.49 0.41 45.45
N ALA A 9 -5.60 1.73 45.58
CA ALA A 9 -4.83 2.70 44.84
C ALA A 9 -3.42 2.78 45.45
N ILE A 10 -2.37 2.65 44.63
CA ILE A 10 -1.03 3.08 44.99
C ILE A 10 -0.65 4.20 44.03
N LEU A 11 -0.90 5.42 44.50
CA LEU A 11 -0.49 6.67 43.91
C LEU A 11 0.94 6.96 44.39
N ALA A 12 1.94 6.72 43.54
CA ALA A 12 3.32 7.15 43.80
C ALA A 12 3.54 8.49 43.10
N ILE A 13 3.42 9.57 43.87
CA ILE A 13 3.79 10.93 43.47
C ILE A 13 5.31 11.05 43.55
N ILE A 14 5.99 11.17 42.41
CA ILE A 14 7.39 11.64 42.38
C ILE A 14 7.38 13.06 41.83
N THR A 15 7.34 14.03 42.75
CA THR A 15 7.68 15.44 42.47
C THR A 15 9.15 15.66 42.79
N LEU A 16 9.97 15.88 41.77
CA LEU A 16 11.27 16.51 41.90
C LEU A 16 11.19 17.90 41.27
N SER A 17 11.15 18.91 42.13
CA SER A 17 11.24 20.33 41.76
C SER A 17 12.70 20.76 41.71
N ALA A 18 13.05 21.47 40.62
CA ALA A 18 13.93 22.64 40.51
C ALA A 18 15.41 22.55 40.97
N CYS A 19 16.36 22.90 40.08
CA CYS A 19 17.01 24.23 40.02
C CYS A 19 18.20 24.27 39.01
N GLY A 20 18.42 25.42 38.37
CA GLY A 20 19.63 25.77 37.57
C GLY A 20 19.29 26.08 36.11
N SER A 21 18.85 27.29 35.74
CA SER A 21 19.60 28.55 35.53
C SER A 21 20.68 28.48 34.44
N SER A 22 20.54 29.40 33.46
CA SER A 22 21.53 29.87 32.44
C SER A 22 22.00 28.82 31.41
N GLU A 23 22.10 29.03 30.10
CA GLU A 23 22.12 30.20 29.23
C GLU A 23 21.69 29.76 27.81
N LYS A 24 21.16 30.72 27.06
CA LYS A 24 20.79 30.61 25.65
C LYS A 24 22.00 31.00 24.81
N PRO A 25 22.38 30.23 23.77
CA PRO A 25 23.05 30.83 22.63
C PRO A 25 22.08 30.90 21.46
N GLU A 26 21.81 32.13 21.06
CA GLU A 26 21.30 32.51 19.75
C GLU A 26 22.21 31.89 18.67
N ILE A 27 21.63 31.21 17.69
CA ILE A 27 22.30 30.99 16.42
C ILE A 27 21.65 31.92 15.40
N ASP A 28 22.50 32.87 15.03
CA ASP A 28 22.39 33.92 14.04
C ASP A 28 21.82 33.45 12.70
N LEU A 29 20.80 34.18 12.23
CA LEU A 29 20.26 34.11 10.89
C LEU A 29 21.24 34.81 9.93
N GLY A 30 22.29 34.10 9.56
CA GLY A 30 23.19 34.50 8.48
C GLY A 30 22.59 34.16 7.11
N ALA A 31 21.94 35.14 6.49
CA ALA A 31 21.56 35.11 5.09
C ALA A 31 22.78 35.26 4.16
N VAL A 32 22.93 34.36 3.20
CA VAL A 32 23.62 34.57 1.91
C VAL A 32 23.08 33.52 0.94
N SER A 33 22.22 33.94 0.01
CA SER A 33 22.50 34.08 -1.43
C SER A 33 22.60 32.72 -2.13
N ALA A 34 21.54 32.27 -2.80
CA ALA A 34 21.21 32.58 -4.20
C ALA A 34 22.12 31.86 -5.20
N ASP A 35 21.46 30.97 -5.96
CA ASP A 35 21.77 30.50 -7.32
C ASP A 35 23.17 29.97 -7.64
N VAL A 36 23.27 28.65 -7.83
CA VAL A 36 23.97 28.08 -9.00
C VAL A 36 23.20 26.83 -9.46
N GLU A 37 22.37 27.02 -10.49
CA GLU A 37 22.11 25.98 -11.49
C GLU A 37 23.44 25.58 -12.13
N GLU A 38 23.73 24.29 -12.22
CA GLU A 38 24.66 23.79 -13.23
C GLU A 38 24.07 22.55 -13.89
N GLU A 39 23.45 22.81 -15.04
CA GLU A 39 23.18 21.84 -16.08
C GLU A 39 24.51 21.29 -16.62
N THR A 40 24.65 19.97 -16.68
CA THR A 40 25.61 19.33 -17.60
C THR A 40 24.89 18.33 -18.49
N LYS A 41 24.35 18.90 -19.58
CA LYS A 41 24.67 18.59 -20.98
C LYS A 41 24.84 17.11 -21.35
N ILE A 42 23.82 16.63 -22.05
CA ILE A 42 23.78 15.49 -22.97
C ILE A 42 24.91 15.61 -24.00
N GLU A 43 25.72 14.56 -24.15
CA GLU A 43 26.55 14.35 -25.33
C GLU A 43 26.01 13.18 -26.16
N ASN A 44 25.67 13.58 -27.38
CA ASN A 44 25.11 12.82 -28.48
C ASN A 44 26.21 11.96 -29.13
N SER A 45 25.93 10.69 -29.42
CA SER A 45 26.74 9.95 -30.40
C SER A 45 25.82 9.05 -31.23
N ALA A 46 25.16 9.68 -32.20
CA ALA A 46 24.59 9.02 -33.35
C ALA A 46 25.72 8.39 -34.18
N LYS A 47 25.56 7.11 -34.53
CA LYS A 47 26.22 6.54 -35.70
C LYS A 47 25.18 5.77 -36.51
N GLU A 48 24.78 6.41 -37.60
CA GLU A 48 24.06 5.80 -38.72
C GLU A 48 24.91 4.68 -39.34
N VAL A 49 24.25 3.58 -39.72
CA VAL A 49 24.61 2.77 -40.88
C VAL A 49 23.32 2.41 -41.61
N ASP A 50 23.26 2.87 -42.86
CA ASP A 50 22.23 2.66 -43.87
C ASP A 50 22.16 1.20 -44.37
N LYS A 51 20.91 0.79 -44.66
CA LYS A 51 20.36 0.03 -45.81
C LYS A 51 21.21 -0.96 -46.62
N GLU A 52 20.64 -2.15 -46.82
CA GLU A 52 20.01 -2.64 -48.07
C GLU A 52 19.39 -4.02 -47.77
N ASN A 53 18.06 -4.21 -47.82
CA ASN A 53 17.18 -4.42 -48.97
C ASN A 53 17.37 -5.80 -49.65
N GLU A 54 16.43 -6.73 -49.43
CA GLU A 54 15.83 -7.47 -50.55
C GLU A 54 14.44 -8.02 -50.17
N SER A 55 13.47 -7.52 -50.92
CA SER A 55 12.05 -7.84 -50.99
C SER A 55 11.78 -9.14 -51.76
N ILE A 56 10.79 -9.94 -51.33
CA ILE A 56 9.98 -10.77 -52.24
C ILE A 56 8.52 -10.70 -51.79
N ASP A 57 7.69 -10.27 -52.74
CA ASP A 57 6.26 -10.05 -52.70
C ASP A 57 5.42 -11.34 -52.86
N GLU A 58 4.13 -11.19 -52.50
CA GLU A 58 2.92 -11.84 -53.02
C GLU A 58 2.37 -13.14 -52.35
N ASP A 59 1.39 -12.89 -51.48
CA ASP A 59 0.16 -13.67 -51.20
C ASP A 59 -0.70 -13.80 -52.49
N PRO A 60 -1.46 -14.88 -52.75
CA PRO A 60 -2.77 -15.06 -52.09
C PRO A 60 -3.22 -16.52 -51.86
N ASP A 61 -4.13 -16.69 -50.88
CA ASP A 61 -5.45 -17.35 -51.03
C ASP A 61 -5.79 -18.53 -50.10
N VAL A 62 -7.08 -18.52 -49.76
CA VAL A 62 -7.86 -19.14 -48.69
C VAL A 62 -7.74 -20.65 -48.41
N GLY A 63 -7.91 -20.98 -47.12
CA GLY A 63 -8.26 -22.33 -46.66
C GLY A 63 -8.81 -22.35 -45.22
N LEU A 64 -10.07 -21.93 -45.03
CA LEU A 64 -10.85 -22.20 -43.82
C LEU A 64 -10.94 -23.71 -43.57
N LYS A 65 -10.53 -24.21 -42.41
CA LYS A 65 -11.20 -25.30 -41.66
C LYS A 65 -10.89 -25.28 -40.17
N GLU A 66 -11.95 -25.01 -39.41
CA GLU A 66 -12.40 -25.72 -38.21
C GLU A 66 -11.41 -25.93 -37.05
N GLY A 67 -11.64 -25.12 -36.00
CA GLY A 67 -12.15 -25.71 -34.76
C GLY A 67 -11.16 -26.49 -33.92
N SER A 68 -10.18 -25.77 -33.37
CA SER A 68 -9.69 -26.12 -32.03
C SER A 68 -10.12 -24.98 -31.10
N VAL A 69 -11.36 -25.06 -30.62
CA VAL A 69 -11.66 -24.53 -29.30
C VAL A 69 -10.84 -25.40 -28.35
N ALA A 70 -9.63 -24.93 -28.06
CA ALA A 70 -8.98 -25.28 -26.81
C ALA A 70 -10.00 -24.89 -25.74
N ASP A 71 -10.65 -25.90 -25.20
CA ASP A 71 -11.41 -25.85 -23.97
C ASP A 71 -10.45 -25.25 -22.93
N PHE A 72 -10.49 -23.92 -22.80
CA PHE A 72 -10.06 -23.28 -21.57
C PHE A 72 -11.10 -23.74 -20.57
N GLU A 73 -10.88 -24.94 -20.02
CA GLU A 73 -11.31 -25.26 -18.67
C GLU A 73 -10.69 -24.18 -17.79
N SER A 74 -11.40 -23.05 -17.68
CA SER A 74 -11.22 -22.10 -16.61
C SER A 74 -11.49 -22.91 -15.35
N LYS A 75 -10.40 -23.46 -14.79
CA LYS A 75 -10.36 -23.97 -13.44
C LYS A 75 -11.12 -22.93 -12.61
N PRO A 76 -12.15 -23.32 -11.84
CA PRO A 76 -12.80 -22.37 -10.96
C PRO A 76 -11.68 -21.78 -10.10
N GLU A 77 -11.38 -20.50 -10.31
CA GLU A 77 -10.46 -19.78 -9.44
C GLU A 77 -11.06 -19.91 -8.05
N ALA A 78 -10.32 -20.61 -7.18
CA ALA A 78 -10.78 -20.82 -5.84
C ALA A 78 -10.80 -19.44 -5.18
N GLU A 79 -11.98 -19.00 -4.77
CA GLU A 79 -12.14 -17.76 -4.03
C GLU A 79 -11.30 -17.81 -2.76
N ILE A 80 -10.59 -16.71 -2.47
CA ILE A 80 -9.78 -16.62 -1.25
C ILE A 80 -10.70 -16.73 -0.03
N SER A 81 -10.29 -17.54 0.95
CA SER A 81 -11.12 -17.71 2.15
C SER A 81 -11.01 -16.51 3.10
N PRO A 82 -12.07 -16.16 3.85
CA PRO A 82 -11.98 -15.11 4.87
C PRO A 82 -10.90 -15.36 5.93
N THR A 83 -10.65 -16.63 6.29
CA THR A 83 -9.59 -16.99 7.23
C THR A 83 -8.21 -16.69 6.67
N GLN A 84 -7.96 -17.02 5.40
CA GLN A 84 -6.69 -16.72 4.75
C GLN A 84 -6.45 -15.21 4.64
N VAL A 85 -7.48 -14.44 4.25
CA VAL A 85 -7.41 -12.97 4.25
C VAL A 85 -7.10 -12.44 5.65
N GLN A 86 -7.77 -12.97 6.69
CA GLN A 86 -7.52 -12.55 8.07
C GLN A 86 -6.05 -12.79 8.47
N GLU A 87 -5.49 -13.96 8.17
CA GLU A 87 -4.09 -14.28 8.45
C GLU A 87 -3.12 -13.32 7.74
N ILE A 88 -3.38 -12.98 6.48
CA ILE A 88 -2.58 -12.03 5.71
C ILE A 88 -2.66 -10.63 6.33
N LEU A 89 -3.85 -10.17 6.72
CA LEU A 89 -4.02 -8.86 7.35
C LEU A 89 -3.35 -8.82 8.73
N GLU A 90 -3.46 -9.87 9.53
CA GLU A 90 -2.81 -9.95 10.84
C GLU A 90 -1.28 -9.92 10.75
N TYR A 91 -0.72 -10.49 9.68
CA TYR A 91 0.73 -10.52 9.46
C TYR A 91 1.27 -9.24 8.81
N SER A 92 0.57 -8.74 7.77
CA SER A 92 1.09 -7.68 6.89
C SER A 92 0.49 -6.30 7.15
N ALA A 93 -0.76 -6.21 7.64
CA ALA A 93 -1.48 -4.95 7.67
C ALA A 93 -1.41 -4.23 9.03
N ILE A 94 -1.11 -4.93 10.11
CA ILE A 94 -1.26 -4.41 11.48
C ILE A 94 0.01 -4.61 12.32
N GLY A 95 0.23 -3.72 13.28
CA GLY A 95 1.34 -3.79 14.23
C GLY A 95 0.93 -4.33 15.61
N GLU A 96 1.84 -4.23 16.58
CA GLU A 96 1.57 -4.64 17.95
C GLU A 96 0.44 -3.81 18.58
N GLY A 97 -0.63 -4.49 19.00
CA GLY A 97 -1.78 -3.88 19.70
C GLY A 97 -2.91 -3.39 18.78
N ASP A 98 -2.66 -3.30 17.48
CA ASP A 98 -3.68 -3.13 16.44
C ASP A 98 -4.56 -4.38 16.33
N LYS A 99 -5.71 -4.27 15.67
CA LYS A 99 -6.65 -5.40 15.53
C LYS A 99 -7.35 -5.42 14.18
N VAL A 100 -7.44 -6.60 13.60
CA VAL A 100 -8.43 -6.92 12.57
C VAL A 100 -9.75 -7.24 13.28
N VAL A 101 -10.75 -6.38 13.12
CA VAL A 101 -12.06 -6.49 13.81
C VAL A 101 -12.98 -7.47 13.09
N SER A 102 -12.99 -7.43 11.77
CA SER A 102 -13.80 -8.32 10.94
C SER A 102 -13.21 -8.44 9.54
N VAL A 103 -13.42 -9.61 8.92
CA VAL A 103 -13.12 -9.89 7.53
C VAL A 103 -14.31 -10.63 6.91
N SER A 104 -14.68 -10.26 5.69
CA SER A 104 -15.62 -11.00 4.86
C SER A 104 -15.10 -11.03 3.42
N VAL A 105 -15.35 -12.14 2.73
CA VAL A 105 -15.08 -12.30 1.31
C VAL A 105 -16.37 -12.76 0.65
N GLU A 106 -16.84 -12.01 -0.34
CA GLU A 106 -18.05 -12.33 -1.10
C GLU A 106 -17.86 -11.95 -2.57
N ASN A 107 -17.91 -12.93 -3.46
CA ASN A 107 -17.77 -12.74 -4.91
C ASN A 107 -16.48 -11.98 -5.29
N GLY A 108 -15.36 -12.36 -4.67
CA GLY A 108 -14.07 -11.71 -4.90
C GLY A 108 -13.92 -10.32 -4.24
N GLU A 109 -14.93 -9.81 -3.53
CA GLU A 109 -14.81 -8.59 -2.75
C GLU A 109 -14.38 -8.90 -1.31
N ILE A 110 -13.19 -8.44 -0.94
CA ILE A 110 -12.70 -8.44 0.43
C ILE A 110 -13.17 -7.17 1.13
N LYS A 111 -13.84 -7.32 2.27
CA LYS A 111 -14.14 -6.21 3.20
C LYS A 111 -13.51 -6.51 4.55
N ALA A 112 -12.71 -5.58 5.05
CA ALA A 112 -12.11 -5.64 6.36
C ALA A 112 -12.38 -4.38 7.19
N VAL A 113 -12.41 -4.56 8.50
CA VAL A 113 -12.43 -3.46 9.47
C VAL A 113 -11.22 -3.60 10.36
N ILE A 114 -10.42 -2.54 10.47
CA ILE A 114 -9.17 -2.52 11.25
C ILE A 114 -9.23 -1.39 12.29
N GLU A 115 -8.86 -1.71 13.52
CA GLU A 115 -8.63 -0.74 14.59
C GLU A 115 -7.12 -0.55 14.75
N LEU A 116 -6.63 0.65 14.43
CA LEU A 116 -5.24 1.03 14.61
C LEU A 116 -5.05 1.77 15.93
N LEU A 117 -4.03 1.38 16.68
CA LEU A 117 -3.63 2.04 17.91
C LEU A 117 -3.01 3.41 17.60
N PRO A 118 -3.33 4.45 18.38
CA PRO A 118 -2.68 5.75 18.23
C PRO A 118 -1.15 5.65 18.40
N HIS A 119 -0.42 6.40 17.58
CA HIS A 119 1.03 6.51 17.64
C HIS A 119 1.45 7.97 17.83
N ASP A 120 2.48 8.21 18.65
CA ASP A 120 2.89 9.58 19.01
C ASP A 120 3.59 10.34 17.87
N ARG A 121 4.15 9.62 16.90
CA ARG A 121 5.00 10.20 15.84
C ARG A 121 4.43 10.10 14.43
N ILE A 122 3.39 9.29 14.24
CA ILE A 122 2.82 9.02 12.92
C ILE A 122 1.33 9.34 13.01
N SER A 123 0.81 10.09 12.06
CA SER A 123 -0.61 10.43 12.06
C SER A 123 -1.46 9.18 11.82
N ALA A 124 -2.69 9.16 12.35
CA ALA A 124 -3.60 8.04 12.13
C ALA A 124 -3.88 7.79 10.64
N LYS A 125 -3.90 8.84 9.81
CA LYS A 125 -4.06 8.71 8.36
C LYS A 125 -2.84 8.07 7.71
N ASP A 126 -1.63 8.48 8.07
CA ASP A 126 -0.41 7.88 7.50
C ASP A 126 -0.26 6.42 7.91
N LEU A 127 -0.66 6.07 9.15
CA LEU A 127 -0.72 4.67 9.60
C LEU A 127 -1.73 3.87 8.76
N ALA A 128 -2.93 4.39 8.53
CA ALA A 128 -3.95 3.73 7.72
C ALA A 128 -3.50 3.56 6.26
N VAL A 129 -2.85 4.56 5.67
CA VAL A 129 -2.29 4.46 4.30
C VAL A 129 -1.20 3.38 4.24
N SER A 130 -0.28 3.37 5.20
CA SER A 130 0.79 2.36 5.29
C SER A 130 0.22 0.96 5.48
N SER A 131 -0.77 0.81 6.37
CA SER A 131 -1.48 -0.45 6.62
C SER A 131 -2.17 -0.94 5.36
N TYR A 132 -2.88 -0.06 4.64
CA TYR A 132 -3.60 -0.44 3.43
C TYR A 132 -2.64 -0.90 2.35
N SER A 133 -1.55 -0.16 2.12
CA SER A 133 -0.52 -0.50 1.15
C SER A 133 0.07 -1.89 1.43
N GLN A 134 0.47 -2.16 2.67
CA GLN A 134 1.04 -3.46 3.03
C GLN A 134 0.01 -4.60 2.89
N ALA A 135 -1.23 -4.36 3.32
CA ALA A 135 -2.32 -5.32 3.15
C ALA A 135 -2.58 -5.64 1.67
N SER A 136 -2.72 -4.60 0.85
CA SER A 136 -3.06 -4.73 -0.56
C SER A 136 -1.93 -5.38 -1.35
N ASP A 137 -0.68 -5.01 -1.07
CA ASP A 137 0.50 -5.57 -1.73
C ASP A 137 0.68 -7.04 -1.34
N ALA A 138 0.50 -7.41 -0.07
CA ALA A 138 0.57 -8.81 0.36
C ALA A 138 -0.55 -9.67 -0.25
N LEU A 139 -1.74 -9.12 -0.43
CA LEU A 139 -2.84 -9.82 -1.09
C LEU A 139 -2.60 -10.03 -2.60
N LEU A 140 -1.66 -9.32 -3.23
CA LEU A 140 -1.32 -9.54 -4.64
C LEU A 140 -0.74 -10.94 -4.90
N ASP A 141 -0.12 -11.55 -3.89
CA ASP A 141 0.41 -12.91 -3.98
C ASP A 141 -0.67 -14.00 -3.97
N GLU A 142 -1.93 -13.62 -3.70
CA GLU A 142 -3.07 -14.52 -3.65
C GLU A 142 -4.05 -14.27 -4.79
N ASP A 143 -4.58 -15.35 -5.37
CA ASP A 143 -5.66 -15.30 -6.36
C ASP A 143 -7.05 -15.29 -5.71
N GLY A 144 -8.10 -15.16 -6.52
CA GLY A 144 -9.48 -15.33 -6.04
C GLY A 144 -10.08 -14.12 -5.34
N TRP A 145 -9.57 -12.91 -5.60
CA TRP A 145 -10.18 -11.65 -5.21
C TRP A 145 -9.98 -10.55 -6.26
N ASP A 146 -10.93 -9.63 -6.30
CA ASP A 146 -11.02 -8.55 -7.29
C ASP A 146 -10.97 -7.17 -6.65
N GLN A 147 -11.52 -6.99 -5.45
CA GLN A 147 -11.60 -5.70 -4.79
C GLN A 147 -11.30 -5.81 -3.30
N LEU A 148 -10.49 -4.89 -2.79
CA LEU A 148 -10.17 -4.77 -1.37
C LEU A 148 -10.76 -3.48 -0.82
N THR A 149 -11.59 -3.59 0.21
CA THR A 149 -12.12 -2.46 0.98
C THR A 149 -11.70 -2.61 2.44
N ILE A 150 -10.99 -1.62 2.98
CA ILE A 150 -10.63 -1.58 4.40
C ILE A 150 -11.20 -0.31 5.03
N GLU A 151 -12.00 -0.49 6.06
CA GLU A 151 -12.43 0.57 6.97
C GLU A 151 -11.50 0.63 8.18
N TYR A 152 -10.89 1.78 8.40
CA TYR A 152 -10.10 2.07 9.59
C TYR A 152 -10.95 2.83 10.59
N VAL A 153 -11.18 2.22 11.76
CA VAL A 153 -12.10 2.73 12.79
C VAL A 153 -11.72 4.16 13.18
N GLY A 154 -12.63 5.11 12.93
CA GLY A 154 -12.45 6.52 13.27
C GLY A 154 -11.47 7.30 12.37
N ILE A 155 -10.93 6.68 11.32
CA ILE A 155 -9.94 7.30 10.42
C ILE A 155 -10.52 7.52 9.02
N GLY A 156 -11.16 6.50 8.44
CA GLY A 156 -11.73 6.54 7.11
C GLY A 156 -11.74 5.17 6.43
N LYS A 157 -12.18 5.12 5.18
CA LYS A 157 -12.25 3.89 4.38
C LYS A 157 -11.56 4.09 3.03
N ALA A 158 -10.81 3.08 2.60
CA ALA A 158 -10.22 3.02 1.26
C ALA A 158 -10.70 1.75 0.52
N SER A 159 -10.84 1.85 -0.79
CA SER A 159 -11.30 0.74 -1.64
C SER A 159 -10.64 0.80 -3.01
N MET A 160 -10.07 -0.32 -3.45
CA MET A 160 -9.35 -0.44 -4.71
C MET A 160 -9.55 -1.83 -5.30
N ASN A 161 -9.60 -1.91 -6.63
CA ASN A 161 -9.62 -3.16 -7.35
C ASN A 161 -8.19 -3.67 -7.57
N ARG A 162 -8.02 -5.01 -7.60
CA ARG A 162 -6.77 -5.70 -7.91
C ARG A 162 -6.15 -5.23 -9.23
N SER A 163 -6.99 -4.91 -10.21
CA SER A 163 -6.58 -4.39 -11.52
C SER A 163 -6.00 -2.98 -11.49
N GLU A 164 -6.12 -2.26 -10.37
CA GLU A 164 -5.56 -0.92 -10.18
C GLU A 164 -4.14 -0.95 -9.61
N LYS A 165 -3.55 -2.14 -9.45
CA LYS A 165 -2.13 -2.29 -9.17
C LYS A 165 -1.30 -1.68 -10.30
N GLU A 166 -0.14 -1.13 -9.94
CA GLU A 166 0.90 -0.73 -10.86
C GLU A 166 2.07 -1.70 -10.77
N THR A 167 2.89 -1.75 -11.81
CA THR A 167 4.12 -2.56 -11.85
C THR A 167 5.31 -1.60 -11.94
N ASN A 168 6.28 -1.75 -11.04
CA ASN A 168 7.48 -0.90 -11.02
C ASN A 168 8.57 -1.40 -11.98
N GLU A 169 9.71 -0.70 -12.03
CA GLU A 169 10.86 -1.03 -12.89
C GLU A 169 11.52 -2.39 -12.61
N TYR A 170 11.16 -3.05 -11.51
CA TYR A 170 11.64 -4.37 -11.10
C TYR A 170 10.60 -5.47 -11.34
N ASP A 171 9.57 -5.21 -12.14
CA ASP A 171 8.46 -6.13 -12.40
C ASP A 171 7.70 -6.56 -11.12
N MET A 172 7.72 -5.72 -10.08
CA MET A 172 6.96 -5.96 -8.85
C MET A 172 5.66 -5.14 -8.87
N ASP A 173 4.56 -5.82 -8.61
CA ASP A 173 3.24 -5.21 -8.51
C ASP A 173 3.04 -4.56 -7.12
N TYR A 174 2.37 -3.40 -7.11
CA TYR A 174 2.07 -2.66 -5.89
C TYR A 174 0.83 -1.78 -6.08
N PHE A 175 0.24 -1.34 -4.98
CA PHE A 175 -0.82 -0.32 -4.99
C PHE A 175 -0.25 1.09 -4.78
N PRO A 176 -0.54 2.04 -5.69
CA PRO A 176 0.04 3.38 -5.59
C PRO A 176 -0.43 4.14 -4.33
N THR A 177 0.53 4.54 -3.50
CA THR A 177 0.26 5.23 -2.23
C THR A 177 -0.55 6.51 -2.39
N ILE A 178 -0.31 7.27 -3.47
CA ILE A 178 -1.08 8.49 -3.76
C ILE A 178 -2.57 8.18 -3.96
N THR A 179 -2.88 7.11 -4.68
CA THR A 179 -4.27 6.67 -4.90
C THR A 179 -4.93 6.24 -3.59
N ILE A 180 -4.19 5.57 -2.70
CA ILE A 180 -4.68 5.18 -1.37
C ILE A 180 -5.02 6.44 -0.55
N ILE A 181 -4.12 7.43 -0.51
CA ILE A 181 -4.33 8.72 0.20
C ILE A 181 -5.58 9.43 -0.31
N GLU A 182 -5.76 9.47 -1.64
CA GLU A 182 -6.91 10.13 -2.25
C GLU A 182 -8.24 9.43 -1.98
N ARG A 183 -8.22 8.12 -1.75
CA ARG A 183 -9.43 7.31 -1.50
C ARG A 183 -9.79 7.16 -0.04
N LEU A 184 -8.82 7.29 0.87
CA LEU A 184 -9.05 7.20 2.31
C LEU A 184 -9.88 8.39 2.81
N LYS A 185 -11.20 8.18 2.96
CA LYS A 185 -12.19 9.22 3.32
C LYS A 185 -13.16 8.77 4.41
#